data_AF-A0AAV5X2S5-F1
#
_entry.id   AF-A0AAV5X2S5-F1
#
_cell.length_a   1.000
_cell.length_b   1.000
_cell.length_c   1.000
_cell.angle_alpha   90.00
_cell.angle_beta   90.00
_cell.angle_gamma   90.00
#
_symmetry.space_group_name_H-M   'P 1'
#
loop_
_entity.id
_entity.type
_entity.pdbx_description
1 polymer ?
#
loop_
_entity_poly.entity_id
_entity_poly.type
_entity_poly.pdbx_seq_one_letter_code
_entity_poly.pdbx_strand_id
1 'polypeptide(L)'
;QGFIKDDKIIVEARFTKIEVSGVAKPLEFDFSSPAVGSDNVVLIIEGKKVHVSKNYLAIHSPVFKTMFFGEFAEKNQEEIELKDVKYEEFIELLYVIYPSYRPITDYSVIFILTLADFYQIAYATNLAESYLIKTK
;
A
#
# COMPACT_ATOMS: atom_id res chain seq x y z
N GLN A 1 7.54 12.20 -42.24
CA GLN A 1 7.38 13.10 -43.40
C GLN A 1 5.89 13.07 -43.75
N GLY A 2 5.19 14.19 -43.66
CA GLY A 2 3.75 14.23 -43.97
C GLY A 2 3.52 14.50 -45.45
N PHE A 3 2.56 13.82 -46.05
CA PHE A 3 2.10 14.08 -47.42
C PHE A 3 0.61 14.40 -47.37
N ILE A 4 0.17 15.39 -48.14
CA ILE A 4 -1.25 15.72 -48.31
C ILE A 4 -1.75 14.96 -49.54
N LYS A 5 -2.82 14.18 -49.37
CA LYS A 5 -3.55 13.54 -50.46
C LYS A 5 -5.03 13.70 -50.18
N ASP A 6 -5.77 14.29 -51.13
CA ASP A 6 -7.23 14.47 -51.08
C ASP A 6 -7.75 15.17 -49.79
N ASP A 7 -7.25 16.38 -49.51
CA ASP A 7 -7.64 17.22 -48.34
C ASP A 7 -7.48 16.56 -46.96
N LYS A 8 -6.74 15.45 -46.88
CA LYS A 8 -6.39 14.78 -45.62
C LYS A 8 -4.89 14.87 -45.36
N ILE A 9 -4.55 15.38 -44.17
CA ILE A 9 -3.19 15.37 -43.64
C ILE A 9 -2.99 14.05 -42.90
N ILE A 10 -2.05 13.23 -43.37
CA ILE A 10 -1.66 11.99 -42.68
C ILE A 10 -0.32 12.25 -41.99
N VAL A 11 -0.35 12.24 -40.65
CA VAL A 11 0.85 12.36 -39.80
C VAL A 11 1.25 10.97 -39.34
N GLU A 12 2.39 10.47 -39.82
CA GLU A 12 3.01 9.26 -39.30
C GLU A 12 3.89 9.64 -38.10
N ALA A 13 3.44 9.28 -36.89
CA ALA A 13 4.23 9.41 -35.67
C ALA A 13 4.86 8.06 -35.32
N ARG A 14 6.19 8.02 -35.22
CA ARG A 14 6.94 6.85 -34.75
C ARG A 14 7.37 7.11 -33.31
N PHE A 15 6.76 6.39 -32.38
CA PHE A 15 7.13 6.42 -30.98
C PHE A 15 8.01 5.22 -30.66
N THR A 16 9.24 5.48 -30.23
CA THR A 16 10.08 4.44 -29.62
C THR A 16 9.84 4.51 -28.12
N LYS A 17 9.25 3.45 -27.54
CA LYS A 17 9.15 3.31 -26.09
C LYS A 17 10.57 3.10 -25.55
N ILE A 18 11.18 4.16 -25.02
CA ILE A 18 12.47 4.05 -24.33
C ILE A 18 12.15 3.67 -22.89
N GLU A 19 12.25 2.38 -22.57
CA GLU A 19 12.22 1.92 -21.18
C GLU A 19 13.56 2.26 -20.53
N VAL A 20 13.59 3.37 -19.81
CA VAL A 20 14.72 3.73 -18.94
C VAL A 20 14.57 2.99 -17.62
N SER A 21 15.32 1.90 -17.44
CA SER A 21 15.47 1.26 -16.14
C SER A 21 16.47 2.05 -15.29
N GLY A 22 16.01 3.06 -14.58
CA GLY A 22 16.76 3.61 -13.45
C GLY A 22 16.73 2.59 -12.30
N VAL A 23 17.89 2.24 -11.73
CA VAL A 23 17.95 1.45 -10.49
C VAL A 23 17.68 2.39 -9.32
N ALA A 24 16.45 2.90 -9.22
CA ALA A 24 15.99 3.48 -7.98
C ALA A 24 15.83 2.32 -7.00
N LYS A 25 16.60 2.32 -5.91
CA LYS A 25 16.35 1.39 -4.81
C LYS A 25 14.87 1.56 -4.43
N PRO A 26 14.09 0.47 -4.31
CA PRO A 26 12.72 0.56 -3.83
C PRO A 26 12.72 1.41 -2.56
N LEU A 27 12.01 2.53 -2.56
CA LEU A 27 11.63 3.19 -1.33
C LEU A 27 10.86 2.15 -0.52
N GLU A 28 11.47 1.66 0.54
CA GLU A 28 10.82 0.78 1.52
C GLU A 28 10.75 1.57 2.81
N PHE A 29 9.54 1.69 3.34
CA PHE A 29 9.33 2.32 4.64
C PHE A 29 9.92 1.41 5.72
N ASP A 30 10.71 1.97 6.63
CA ASP A 30 11.23 1.24 7.79
C ASP A 30 10.21 1.29 8.93
N PHE A 31 9.58 0.16 9.22
CA PHE A 31 8.64 0.03 10.33
C PHE A 31 9.31 -0.41 11.65
N SER A 32 10.62 -0.64 11.65
CA SER A 32 11.35 -1.04 12.86
C SER A 32 11.69 0.14 13.79
N SER A 33 11.58 1.36 13.27
CA SER A 33 11.86 2.59 14.00
C SER A 33 10.78 3.65 13.75
N PRO A 34 10.52 4.55 14.71
CA PRO A 34 9.53 5.60 14.52
C PRO A 34 10.00 6.59 13.45
N ALA A 35 9.12 6.92 12.51
CA ALA A 35 9.41 7.96 11.54
C ALA A 35 9.48 9.34 12.24
N VAL A 36 10.45 10.15 11.84
CA VAL A 36 10.71 11.46 12.44
C VAL A 36 9.56 12.41 12.10
N GLY A 37 8.90 12.97 13.13
CA GLY A 37 7.86 13.99 12.96
C GLY A 37 6.45 13.46 12.65
N SER A 38 6.19 12.15 12.78
CA SER A 38 4.86 11.56 12.61
C SER A 38 4.15 11.29 13.95
N ASP A 39 2.82 11.19 13.88
CA ASP A 39 1.93 10.78 14.96
C ASP A 39 2.01 9.25 15.17
N ASN A 40 3.14 8.82 15.71
CA ASN A 40 3.49 7.41 15.78
C ASN A 40 2.67 6.65 16.82
N VAL A 41 2.29 5.43 16.46
CA VAL A 41 1.80 4.38 17.36
C VAL A 41 2.62 3.12 17.10
N VAL A 42 2.78 2.30 18.14
CA VAL A 42 3.42 1.00 18.02
C VAL A 42 2.34 -0.07 17.97
N LEU A 43 2.28 -0.83 16.89
CA LEU A 43 1.49 -2.05 16.82
C LEU A 43 2.36 -3.22 17.28
N ILE A 44 1.84 -4.03 18.20
CA ILE A 44 2.48 -5.28 18.62
C ILE A 44 1.78 -6.42 17.89
N ILE A 45 2.54 -7.14 17.06
CA ILE A 45 2.05 -8.26 16.25
C ILE A 45 3.00 -9.43 16.48
N GLU A 46 2.50 -10.54 17.01
CA GLU A 46 3.32 -11.71 17.40
C GLU A 46 4.52 -11.32 18.29
N GLY A 47 4.32 -10.37 19.19
CA GLY A 47 5.34 -9.85 20.10
C GLY A 47 6.39 -8.92 19.45
N LYS A 48 6.30 -8.66 18.14
CA LYS A 48 7.18 -7.74 17.41
C LYS A 48 6.56 -6.34 17.34
N LYS A 49 7.40 -5.31 17.47
CA LYS A 49 6.98 -3.90 17.39
C LYS A 49 7.01 -3.40 15.95
N VAL A 50 5.94 -2.72 15.55
CA VAL A 50 5.77 -2.12 14.23
C VAL A 50 5.38 -0.66 14.42
N HIS A 51 6.24 0.26 13.99
CA HIS A 51 6.03 1.70 14.11
C HIS A 51 5.26 2.25 12.91
N VAL A 52 4.09 2.83 13.15
CA VAL A 52 3.19 3.35 12.09
C VAL A 52 2.57 4.69 12.49
N SER A 53 1.99 5.41 11.53
CA SER A 53 1.27 6.67 11.76
C SER A 53 -0.22 6.38 11.97
N LYS A 54 -0.80 6.89 13.08
CA LYS A 54 -2.24 6.75 13.36
C LYS A 54 -3.07 7.36 12.23
N ASN A 55 -2.75 8.59 11.84
CA ASN A 55 -3.43 9.32 10.78
C ASN A 55 -3.37 8.57 9.45
N TYR A 56 -2.20 8.06 9.07
CA TYR A 56 -2.04 7.39 7.78
C TYR A 56 -2.91 6.13 7.69
N LEU A 57 -2.86 5.28 8.72
CA LEU A 57 -3.74 4.11 8.80
C LEU A 57 -5.23 4.50 8.85
N ALA A 58 -5.59 5.54 9.59
CA ALA A 58 -6.98 6.01 9.71
C ALA A 58 -7.54 6.61 8.40
N ILE A 59 -6.69 7.20 7.55
CA ILE A 59 -7.08 7.66 6.21
C ILE A 59 -7.47 6.46 5.34
N HIS A 60 -6.72 5.37 5.45
CA HIS A 60 -6.90 4.18 4.61
C HIS A 60 -7.91 3.16 5.16
N SER A 61 -8.23 3.22 6.45
CA SER A 61 -9.05 2.22 7.14
C SER A 61 -10.01 2.88 8.12
N PRO A 62 -11.34 2.73 7.95
CA PRO A 62 -12.31 3.15 8.96
C PRO A 62 -12.17 2.35 10.27
N VAL A 63 -11.66 1.11 10.20
CA VAL A 63 -11.37 0.28 11.38
C VAL A 63 -10.26 0.92 12.21
N PHE A 64 -9.11 1.25 11.61
CA PHE A 64 -8.03 1.95 12.32
C PHE A 64 -8.43 3.36 12.76
N LYS A 65 -9.23 4.07 11.96
CA LYS A 65 -9.77 5.37 12.37
C LYS A 65 -10.58 5.26 13.66
N THR A 66 -11.43 4.25 13.75
CA THR A 66 -12.26 4.00 14.93
C THR A 66 -11.40 3.55 16.12
N MET A 67 -10.42 2.68 15.89
CA MET A 67 -9.49 2.21 16.92
C MET A 67 -8.65 3.36 17.53
N PHE A 68 -8.13 4.26 16.71
CA PHE A 68 -7.20 5.30 17.17
C PHE A 68 -7.87 6.60 17.63
N PHE A 69 -9.05 6.93 17.08
CA PHE A 69 -9.71 8.21 17.32
C PHE A 69 -11.13 8.09 17.86
N GLY A 70 -11.68 6.87 17.93
CA GLY A 70 -12.96 6.60 18.58
C GLY A 70 -12.86 6.58 20.11
N GLU A 71 -13.97 6.34 20.78
CA GLU A 71 -14.05 6.37 22.26
C GLU A 71 -13.63 5.04 22.92
N PHE A 72 -12.71 4.31 22.29
CA PHE A 72 -12.18 3.04 22.80
C PHE A 72 -10.89 3.26 23.61
N ALA A 73 -10.48 2.26 24.39
CA ALA A 73 -9.32 2.35 25.28
C ALA A 73 -8.01 2.60 24.51
N GLU A 74 -7.93 2.08 23.30
CA GLU A 74 -6.81 2.14 22.36
C GLU A 74 -6.46 3.58 21.94
N LYS A 75 -7.41 4.52 21.98
CA LYS A 75 -7.19 5.93 21.61
C LYS A 75 -6.04 6.56 22.38
N ASN A 76 -5.94 6.25 23.68
CA ASN A 76 -4.93 6.81 24.58
C ASN A 76 -3.68 5.91 24.71
N GLN A 77 -3.60 4.82 23.95
CA GLN A 77 -2.46 3.91 24.00
C GLN A 77 -1.38 4.33 23.00
N GLU A 78 -0.13 4.17 23.44
CA GLU A 78 1.08 4.30 22.61
C GLU A 78 1.46 2.98 21.95
N GLU A 79 1.13 1.85 22.58
CA GLU A 79 1.32 0.50 22.07
C GLU A 79 -0.02 -0.26 22.05
N ILE A 80 -0.38 -0.85 20.92
CA ILE A 80 -1.63 -1.58 20.70
C ILE A 80 -1.31 -2.98 20.19
N GLU A 81 -1.80 -4.01 20.86
CA GLU A 81 -1.64 -5.39 20.42
C GLU A 81 -2.70 -5.76 19.38
N LEU A 82 -2.25 -6.24 18.20
CA LEU A 82 -3.14 -6.83 17.21
C LEU A 82 -3.05 -8.35 17.31
N LYS A 83 -4.15 -8.96 17.76
CA LYS A 83 -4.30 -10.41 17.88
C LYS A 83 -4.76 -11.00 16.55
N ASP A 84 -4.45 -12.28 16.35
CA ASP A 84 -4.90 -13.08 15.19
C ASP A 84 -4.42 -12.54 13.82
N VAL A 85 -3.30 -11.83 13.82
CA VAL A 85 -2.64 -11.32 12.61
C VAL A 85 -1.19 -11.79 12.62
N LYS A 86 -0.71 -12.31 11.48
CA LYS A 86 0.69 -12.67 11.32
C LYS A 86 1.53 -11.46 10.98
N TYR A 87 2.69 -11.33 11.61
CA TYR A 87 3.57 -10.18 11.43
C TYR A 87 3.94 -9.99 9.96
N GLU A 88 4.40 -11.05 9.28
CA GLU A 88 4.88 -10.97 7.90
C GLU A 88 3.77 -10.57 6.93
N GLU A 89 2.55 -11.08 7.12
CA GLU A 89 1.40 -10.75 6.27
C GLU A 89 0.96 -9.29 6.46
N PHE A 90 1.01 -8.79 7.69
CA PHE A 90 0.67 -7.39 7.98
C PHE A 90 1.71 -6.41 7.44
N ILE A 91 3.00 -6.74 7.52
CA ILE A 91 4.07 -5.93 6.94
C ILE A 91 3.88 -5.78 5.42
N GLU A 92 3.50 -6.85 4.72
CA GLU A 92 3.20 -6.81 3.30
C GLU A 92 1.99 -5.91 2.99
N LEU A 93 0.93 -5.95 3.80
CA LEU A 93 -0.18 -4.99 3.69
C LEU A 93 0.30 -3.55 3.90
N LEU A 94 1.17 -3.30 4.88
CA LEU A 94 1.72 -1.97 5.13
C LEU A 94 2.50 -1.45 3.92
N TYR A 95 3.29 -2.30 3.26
CA TYR A 95 3.97 -1.92 2.03
C TYR A 95 3.02 -1.63 0.86
N VAL A 96 1.80 -2.16 0.87
CA VAL A 96 0.78 -1.78 -0.14
C VAL A 96 0.24 -0.38 0.13
N ILE A 97 -0.04 -0.03 1.39
CA ILE A 97 -0.68 1.25 1.71
C ILE A 97 0.31 2.40 1.89
N TYR A 98 1.52 2.14 2.41
CA TYR A 98 2.60 3.13 2.49
C TYR A 98 3.28 3.29 1.14
N PRO A 99 3.91 4.45 0.87
CA PRO A 99 4.69 4.64 -0.35
C PRO A 99 5.82 3.61 -0.45
N SER A 100 5.60 2.56 -1.24
CA SER A 100 6.55 1.50 -1.51
C SER A 100 6.49 1.06 -2.96
N TYR A 101 7.60 0.49 -3.45
CA TYR A 101 7.67 -0.17 -4.76
C TYR A 101 7.58 -1.69 -4.65
N ARG A 102 7.17 -2.23 -3.49
CA ARG A 102 7.03 -3.67 -3.30
C ARG A 102 5.87 -4.23 -4.13
N PRO A 103 6.11 -5.16 -5.07
CA PRO A 103 5.06 -5.69 -5.93
C PRO A 103 4.18 -6.70 -5.17
N ILE A 104 2.90 -6.74 -5.54
CA ILE A 104 2.00 -7.82 -5.16
C ILE A 104 2.40 -9.09 -5.95
N THR A 105 2.36 -10.24 -5.30
CA THR A 105 2.71 -11.56 -5.86
C THR A 105 1.53 -12.52 -5.69
N ASP A 106 1.55 -13.66 -6.39
CA ASP A 106 0.54 -14.72 -6.23
C ASP A 106 0.41 -15.23 -4.78
N TYR A 107 1.50 -15.17 -4.01
CA TYR A 107 1.49 -15.50 -2.59
C TYR A 107 0.90 -14.35 -1.76
N SER A 108 1.35 -13.12 -2.00
CA SER A 108 0.95 -11.98 -1.17
C SER A 108 -0.47 -11.48 -1.42
N VAL A 109 -0.97 -11.62 -2.65
CA VAL A 109 -2.32 -11.19 -3.01
C VAL A 109 -3.40 -11.84 -2.14
N ILE A 110 -3.20 -13.09 -1.73
CA ILE A 110 -4.18 -13.86 -0.96
C ILE A 110 -4.39 -13.24 0.43
N PHE A 111 -3.31 -13.03 1.18
CA PHE A 111 -3.44 -12.45 2.52
C PHE A 111 -3.65 -10.93 2.47
N ILE A 112 -3.18 -10.23 1.44
CA ILE A 112 -3.50 -8.80 1.24
C ILE A 112 -5.00 -8.62 1.10
N LEU A 113 -5.69 -9.46 0.30
CA LEU A 113 -7.15 -9.40 0.19
C LEU A 113 -7.84 -9.63 1.53
N THR A 114 -7.43 -10.68 2.26
CA THR A 114 -8.01 -11.01 3.56
C THR A 114 -7.85 -9.88 4.57
N LEU A 115 -6.64 -9.33 4.70
CA LEU A 115 -6.37 -8.24 5.63
C LEU A 115 -7.01 -6.93 5.19
N ALA A 116 -7.02 -6.64 3.88
CA ALA A 116 -7.66 -5.44 3.35
C ALA A 116 -9.18 -5.47 3.58
N ASP A 117 -9.82 -6.63 3.45
CA ASP A 117 -11.24 -6.79 3.80
C ASP A 117 -11.46 -6.60 5.32
N PHE A 118 -10.66 -7.28 6.14
CA PHE A 118 -10.75 -7.19 7.61
C PHE A 118 -10.61 -5.75 8.13
N TYR A 119 -9.62 -5.01 7.62
CA TYR A 119 -9.37 -3.61 7.97
C TYR A 119 -10.13 -2.61 7.08
N GLN A 120 -10.95 -3.07 6.14
CA GLN A 120 -11.73 -2.24 5.21
C GLN A 120 -10.87 -1.22 4.43
N ILE A 121 -9.74 -1.66 3.90
CA ILE A 121 -8.77 -0.87 3.14
C ILE A 121 -9.07 -0.98 1.64
N ALA A 122 -10.01 -0.17 1.16
CA ALA A 122 -10.47 -0.22 -0.24
C ALA A 122 -9.33 -0.10 -1.27
N TYR A 123 -8.31 0.71 -0.98
CA TYR A 123 -7.16 0.86 -1.87
C TYR A 123 -6.39 -0.46 -2.06
N ALA A 124 -6.11 -1.18 -0.97
CA ALA A 124 -5.39 -2.45 -1.02
C ALA A 124 -6.26 -3.54 -1.69
N THR A 125 -7.56 -3.57 -1.42
CA THR A 125 -8.52 -4.46 -2.09
C THR A 125 -8.49 -4.25 -3.61
N ASN A 126 -8.65 -3.01 -4.07
CA ASN A 126 -8.67 -2.67 -5.50
C ASN A 126 -7.35 -3.04 -6.20
N LEU A 127 -6.21 -2.83 -5.54
CA LEU A 127 -4.89 -3.22 -6.09
C LEU A 127 -4.76 -4.73 -6.23
N ALA A 128 -5.16 -5.48 -5.21
CA ALA A 128 -5.09 -6.92 -5.21
C ALA A 128 -6.05 -7.55 -6.23
N GLU A 129 -7.29 -7.04 -6.34
CA GLU A 129 -8.23 -7.45 -7.39
C GLU A 129 -7.70 -7.13 -8.79
N SER A 130 -7.13 -5.94 -8.97
CA SER A 130 -6.51 -5.54 -10.25
C SER A 130 -5.36 -6.46 -10.64
N TYR A 131 -4.57 -6.95 -9.66
CA TYR A 131 -3.53 -7.94 -9.88
C TYR A 131 -4.16 -9.26 -10.36
N LEU A 132 -5.16 -9.79 -9.65
CA LEU A 132 -5.82 -11.05 -10.00
C LEU A 132 -6.51 -11.02 -11.37
N ILE A 133 -7.05 -9.88 -11.79
CA ILE A 133 -7.67 -9.72 -13.11
C ILE A 133 -6.62 -9.73 -14.22
N LYS A 134 -5.46 -9.12 -13.99
CA LYS A 134 -4.38 -9.01 -15.00
C LYS A 134 -3.58 -10.30 -15.15
N THR A 135 -3.49 -11.10 -14.09
CA THR A 135 -2.74 -12.37 -14.07
C THR A 135 -3.61 -13.56 -14.48
N LYS A 136 -4.85 -13.32 -14.95
CA LYS A 136 -5.74 -14.32 -15.56
C LYS A 136 -5.61 -14.40 -17.08
#